data_AF-A0A5J4REP0-F1
#
_entry.id   AF-A0A5J4REP0-F1
#
_cell.length_a   1.000
_cell.length_b   1.000
_cell.length_c   1.000
_cell.angle_alpha   90.00
_cell.angle_beta   90.00
_cell.angle_gamma   90.00
#
_symmetry.space_group_name_H-M   'P 1'
#
loop_
_entity.id
_entity.type
_entity.pdbx_description
1 polymer ?
#
loop_
_entity_poly.entity_id
_entity_poly.type
_entity_poly.pdbx_seq_one_letter_code
_entity_poly.pdbx_strand_id
1 'polypeptide(L)'
;MTEERNCSRIDCYPEDTGCQCGETDYTKCEHYKQKESESNAIEKEGGSLERFPWTGSTLGLHDLNYISSHSNLTIIGVVGTAKTGKTTFLALLYCLLRHGYKVGDFSFAGSYTLTGWEDIASNLNWKYDDPKIQFPPHTTSNAGRVPGLLHLALKGTDGLVHNVIFTDAPGEWFKNWSVNKKDINAEGANWIYKNAHSFLMFADCEKLTGAERGAARNDIMQLFVRLKENIKNRSVCLIWSKSDIEIHAGVKDGISKYLSSNFSLCNELSVSARKTEDCWQKNVLNSIDYVLASTLSGMNPPLELPVFNQDDLFLAKRR
;
A
#
# COMPACT_ATOMS: atom_id res chain seq x y z
N MET A 1 -14.33 -32.55 25.44
CA MET A 1 -15.26 -31.44 25.66
C MET A 1 -14.98 -30.93 27.06
N THR A 2 -14.22 -29.84 27.17
CA THR A 2 -13.92 -29.16 28.43
C THR A 2 -14.91 -28.02 28.57
N GLU A 3 -15.84 -28.15 29.52
CA GLU A 3 -16.83 -27.12 29.85
C GLU A 3 -16.12 -25.83 30.29
N GLU A 4 -16.46 -24.71 29.65
CA GLU A 4 -15.98 -23.40 30.03
C GLU A 4 -16.56 -23.01 31.39
N ARG A 5 -15.70 -22.91 32.40
CA ARG A 5 -16.13 -22.50 33.74
C ARG A 5 -16.36 -20.98 33.78
N ASN A 6 -17.55 -20.59 34.25
CA ASN A 6 -17.99 -19.19 34.41
C ASN A 6 -17.62 -18.57 35.77
N CYS A 7 -17.06 -19.36 36.70
CA CYS A 7 -16.61 -18.89 38.01
C CYS A 7 -15.12 -19.19 38.22
N SER A 8 -14.44 -18.27 38.91
CA SER A 8 -12.99 -18.34 39.18
C SER A 8 -12.61 -19.27 40.35
N ARG A 9 -13.58 -19.77 41.14
CA ARG A 9 -13.32 -20.74 42.23
C ARG A 9 -13.49 -22.19 41.75
N ILE A 10 -12.55 -23.05 42.15
CA ILE A 10 -12.42 -24.43 41.67
C ILE A 10 -13.63 -25.31 42.03
N ASP A 11 -14.34 -24.99 43.11
CA ASP A 11 -15.51 -25.74 43.61
C ASP A 11 -16.85 -24.97 43.52
N CYS A 12 -16.91 -23.89 42.74
CA CYS A 12 -18.14 -23.09 42.60
C CYS A 12 -18.86 -23.41 41.28
N TYR A 13 -19.99 -24.11 41.39
CA TYR A 13 -20.84 -24.53 40.26
C TYR A 13 -22.22 -23.85 40.34
N PRO A 14 -22.31 -22.56 39.97
CA PRO A 14 -23.49 -21.73 40.20
C PRO A 14 -24.74 -22.16 39.41
N GLU A 15 -24.57 -22.83 38.26
CA GLU A 15 -25.67 -23.34 37.43
C GLU A 15 -26.29 -24.63 37.99
N ASP A 16 -25.50 -25.49 38.65
CA ASP A 16 -25.96 -26.80 39.14
C ASP A 16 -26.32 -26.84 40.63
N THR A 17 -25.55 -26.15 41.48
CA THR A 17 -25.66 -26.26 42.96
C THR A 17 -25.86 -24.93 43.68
N GLY A 18 -25.94 -23.82 42.94
CA GLY A 18 -26.06 -22.48 43.49
C GLY A 18 -24.72 -21.87 43.90
N CYS A 19 -24.70 -20.57 44.19
CA CYS A 19 -23.47 -19.86 44.53
C CYS A 19 -23.01 -20.23 45.95
N GLN A 20 -21.77 -20.73 46.08
CA GLN A 20 -21.20 -21.08 47.38
C GLN A 20 -20.94 -19.86 48.28
N CYS A 21 -20.95 -18.64 47.72
CA CYS A 21 -20.89 -17.39 48.48
C CYS A 21 -22.24 -16.96 49.06
N GLY A 22 -23.34 -17.71 48.84
CA GLY A 22 -24.65 -17.43 49.42
C GLY A 22 -25.45 -16.33 48.71
N GLU A 23 -24.95 -15.80 47.60
CA GLU A 23 -25.62 -14.77 46.81
C GLU A 23 -26.64 -15.39 45.86
N THR A 24 -27.90 -14.92 45.93
CA THR A 24 -28.98 -15.35 45.03
C THR A 24 -28.91 -14.71 43.64
N ASP A 25 -28.10 -13.66 43.47
CA ASP A 25 -27.97 -12.90 42.22
C ASP A 25 -26.52 -12.98 41.73
N TYR A 26 -26.28 -13.78 40.69
CA TYR A 26 -24.95 -14.13 40.19
C TYR A 26 -24.12 -12.93 39.71
N THR A 27 -24.80 -11.84 39.34
CA THR A 27 -24.17 -10.60 38.84
C THR A 27 -23.44 -9.81 39.94
N LYS A 28 -23.76 -10.07 41.21
CA LYS A 28 -23.15 -9.41 42.38
C LYS A 28 -21.96 -10.17 42.97
N CYS A 29 -21.72 -11.39 42.51
CA CYS A 29 -20.60 -12.19 42.98
C CYS A 29 -19.30 -11.73 42.31
N GLU A 30 -18.35 -11.22 43.09
CA GLU A 30 -17.03 -10.76 42.61
C GLU A 30 -16.23 -11.84 41.86
N HIS A 31 -16.56 -13.12 42.08
CA HIS A 31 -15.87 -14.26 41.47
C HIS A 31 -16.55 -14.84 40.25
N TYR A 32 -17.76 -14.39 39.92
CA TYR A 32 -18.50 -14.80 38.73
C TYR A 32 -18.10 -13.88 37.56
N LYS A 33 -17.79 -14.45 36.39
CA LYS A 33 -17.45 -13.65 35.21
C LYS A 33 -18.63 -12.73 34.91
N GLN A 34 -18.50 -11.45 35.22
CA GLN A 34 -19.41 -10.43 34.74
C GLN A 34 -19.32 -10.51 33.22
N LYS A 35 -20.42 -10.91 32.56
CA LYS A 35 -20.55 -10.68 31.12
C LYS A 35 -20.40 -9.18 30.97
N GLU A 36 -19.29 -8.76 30.36
CA GLU A 36 -19.22 -7.42 29.78
C GLU A 36 -20.48 -7.31 28.92
N SER A 37 -21.39 -6.43 29.36
CA SER A 37 -22.48 -6.00 28.50
C SER A 37 -21.78 -5.52 27.24
N GLU A 38 -21.98 -6.26 26.14
CA GLU A 38 -21.74 -5.77 24.80
C GLU A 38 -22.37 -4.39 24.79
N SER A 39 -21.51 -3.37 24.89
CA SER A 39 -21.90 -2.03 24.53
C SER A 39 -22.28 -2.20 23.08
N ASN A 40 -23.59 -2.26 22.83
CA ASN A 40 -24.18 -1.97 21.55
C ASN A 40 -23.65 -0.57 21.19
N ALA A 41 -22.44 -0.52 20.63
CA ALA A 41 -22.09 0.44 19.63
C ALA A 41 -23.20 0.25 18.63
N ILE A 42 -24.20 1.12 18.73
CA ILE A 42 -25.23 1.27 17.73
C ILE A 42 -24.42 1.41 16.45
N GLU A 43 -24.39 0.33 15.67
CA GLU A 43 -24.28 0.42 14.24
C GLU A 43 -25.40 1.40 13.90
N LYS A 44 -25.03 2.67 13.76
CA LYS A 44 -25.83 3.55 12.95
C LYS A 44 -25.79 2.83 11.61
N GLU A 45 -26.87 2.12 11.30
CA GLU A 45 -27.44 2.10 9.97
C GLU A 45 -27.66 3.58 9.59
N GLY A 46 -26.55 4.26 9.31
CA GLY A 46 -26.54 5.49 8.58
C GLY A 46 -26.95 5.07 7.19
N GLY A 47 -28.26 5.13 6.94
CA GLY A 47 -28.85 4.83 5.65
C GLY A 47 -27.96 5.43 4.57
N SER A 48 -27.60 4.60 3.60
CA SER A 48 -26.73 4.87 2.44
C SER A 48 -26.46 6.36 2.22
N LEU A 49 -25.61 6.94 3.07
CA LEU A 49 -25.07 8.26 2.82
C LEU A 49 -24.10 7.96 1.70
N GLU A 50 -24.44 8.39 0.50
CA GLU A 50 -23.52 8.43 -0.62
C GLU A 50 -22.25 9.13 -0.10
N ARG A 51 -21.25 8.33 0.30
CA ARG A 51 -19.95 8.86 0.67
C ARG A 51 -19.40 9.39 -0.63
N PHE A 52 -19.43 10.70 -0.76
CA PHE A 52 -18.79 11.35 -1.88
C PHE A 52 -17.32 10.94 -1.91
N PRO A 53 -16.77 10.53 -3.07
CA PRO A 53 -15.44 9.92 -3.17
C PRO A 53 -14.30 10.90 -2.83
N TRP A 54 -14.59 12.19 -2.67
CA TRP A 54 -13.62 13.26 -2.38
C TRP A 54 -13.43 13.53 -0.87
N THR A 55 -13.31 12.47 -0.05
CA THR A 55 -13.03 12.63 1.39
C THR A 55 -11.59 13.08 1.67
N GLY A 56 -10.69 12.96 0.69
CA GLY A 56 -9.25 13.15 0.89
C GLY A 56 -8.54 11.93 1.47
N SER A 57 -9.27 10.96 2.02
CA SER A 57 -8.72 9.72 2.60
C SER A 57 -8.31 8.70 1.52
N THR A 58 -7.70 7.58 1.93
CA THR A 58 -7.38 6.47 1.01
C THR A 58 -8.64 5.95 0.31
N LEU A 59 -8.55 5.72 -1.01
CA LEU A 59 -9.71 5.27 -1.80
C LEU A 59 -9.97 3.77 -1.56
N GLY A 60 -11.25 3.41 -1.50
CA GLY A 60 -11.71 2.03 -1.62
C GLY A 60 -12.00 1.64 -3.08
N LEU A 61 -12.43 0.40 -3.30
CA LEU A 61 -12.81 -0.07 -4.65
C LEU A 61 -14.01 0.68 -5.23
N HIS A 62 -14.96 1.08 -4.39
CA HIS A 62 -16.13 1.82 -4.84
C HIS A 62 -15.74 3.20 -5.38
N ASP A 63 -14.77 3.88 -4.75
CA ASP A 63 -14.31 5.19 -5.19
C ASP A 63 -13.50 5.12 -6.50
N LEU A 64 -12.78 4.01 -6.72
CA LEU A 64 -12.02 3.78 -7.96
C LEU A 64 -12.94 3.77 -9.19
N ASN A 65 -14.15 3.20 -9.08
CA ASN A 65 -15.13 3.18 -10.17
C ASN A 65 -15.53 4.60 -10.60
N TYR A 66 -15.72 5.52 -9.65
CA TYR A 66 -16.08 6.92 -9.93
C TYR A 66 -14.96 7.68 -10.65
N ILE A 67 -13.69 7.43 -10.30
CA ILE A 67 -12.57 8.10 -10.96
C ILE A 67 -12.32 7.50 -12.34
N SER A 68 -12.44 6.16 -12.45
CA SER A 68 -12.27 5.44 -13.71
C SER A 68 -13.32 5.80 -14.76
N SER A 69 -14.51 6.22 -14.35
CA SER A 69 -15.56 6.65 -15.27
C SER A 69 -15.27 8.01 -15.91
N HIS A 70 -14.40 8.83 -15.29
CA HIS A 70 -14.10 10.18 -15.76
C HIS A 70 -12.72 10.28 -16.42
N SER A 71 -11.82 9.34 -16.17
CA SER A 71 -10.45 9.39 -16.69
C SER A 71 -9.79 8.02 -16.70
N ASN A 72 -8.81 7.85 -17.60
CA ASN A 72 -7.96 6.67 -17.60
C ASN A 72 -7.08 6.66 -16.35
N LEU A 73 -7.12 5.56 -15.60
CA LEU A 73 -6.34 5.36 -14.39
C LEU A 73 -5.12 4.48 -14.66
N THR A 74 -3.95 4.93 -14.21
CA THR A 74 -2.73 4.13 -14.18
C THR A 74 -2.49 3.59 -12.77
N ILE A 75 -2.84 2.34 -12.53
CA ILE A 75 -2.58 1.65 -11.25
C ILE A 75 -1.15 1.09 -11.20
N ILE A 76 -0.38 1.51 -10.20
CA ILE A 76 0.96 1.03 -9.87
C ILE A 76 0.90 0.14 -8.62
N GLY A 77 1.30 -1.12 -8.80
CA GLY A 77 1.37 -2.13 -7.75
C GLY A 77 2.64 -2.00 -6.92
N VAL A 78 2.54 -1.66 -5.63
CA VAL A 78 3.68 -1.59 -4.71
C VAL A 78 3.81 -2.94 -3.99
N VAL A 79 4.78 -3.74 -4.41
CA VAL A 79 4.94 -5.15 -4.02
C VAL A 79 6.17 -5.33 -3.15
N GLY A 80 6.05 -6.09 -2.07
CA GLY A 80 7.21 -6.43 -1.23
C GLY A 80 6.79 -6.95 0.13
N THR A 81 7.68 -7.66 0.80
CA THR A 81 7.40 -8.25 2.12
C THR A 81 7.25 -7.18 3.22
N ALA A 82 6.91 -7.61 4.43
CA ALA A 82 6.75 -6.69 5.55
C ALA A 82 8.08 -5.96 5.86
N LYS A 83 7.97 -4.67 6.20
CA LYS A 83 9.08 -3.80 6.61
C LYS A 83 10.13 -3.46 5.53
N THR A 84 9.84 -3.71 4.25
CA THR A 84 10.73 -3.36 3.12
C THR A 84 10.69 -1.88 2.73
N GLY A 85 10.01 -1.01 3.49
CA GLY A 85 9.98 0.43 3.22
C GLY A 85 8.99 0.92 2.15
N LYS A 86 7.98 0.14 1.77
CA LYS A 86 6.93 0.53 0.81
C LYS A 86 6.23 1.85 1.17
N THR A 87 5.65 1.93 2.37
CA THR A 87 4.94 3.13 2.85
C THR A 87 5.89 4.30 3.04
N THR A 88 7.12 4.05 3.50
CA THR A 88 8.19 5.07 3.57
C THR A 88 8.52 5.64 2.20
N PHE A 89 8.61 4.79 1.17
CA PHE A 89 8.86 5.23 -0.20
C PHE A 89 7.72 6.10 -0.73
N LEU A 90 6.46 5.73 -0.47
CA LEU A 90 5.30 6.54 -0.83
C LEU A 90 5.32 7.90 -0.11
N ALA A 91 5.61 7.90 1.19
CA ALA A 91 5.76 9.14 1.96
C ALA A 91 6.91 10.01 1.40
N LEU A 92 8.04 9.43 1.01
CA LEU A 92 9.14 10.15 0.37
C LEU A 92 8.75 10.73 -1.00
N LEU A 93 8.03 9.97 -1.83
CA LEU A 93 7.52 10.45 -3.12
C LEU A 93 6.68 11.71 -2.91
N TYR A 94 5.74 11.67 -1.96
CA TYR A 94 4.89 12.81 -1.67
C TYR A 94 5.66 14.00 -1.11
N CYS A 95 6.62 13.77 -0.21
CA CYS A 95 7.51 14.82 0.26
C CYS A 95 8.25 15.49 -0.90
N LEU A 96 8.83 14.73 -1.83
CA LEU A 96 9.53 15.30 -3.00
C LEU A 96 8.59 16.13 -3.88
N LEU A 97 7.38 15.64 -4.15
CA LEU A 97 6.38 16.37 -4.92
C LEU A 97 5.98 17.68 -4.22
N ARG A 98 5.79 17.67 -2.89
CA ARG A 98 5.50 18.88 -2.09
C ARG A 98 6.63 19.91 -2.12
N HIS A 99 7.88 19.47 -2.24
CA HIS A 99 9.03 20.35 -2.41
C HIS A 99 9.15 20.92 -3.84
N GLY A 100 8.23 20.59 -4.75
CA GLY A 100 8.21 21.08 -6.12
C GLY A 100 9.05 20.25 -7.10
N TYR A 101 9.55 19.09 -6.70
CA TYR A 101 10.19 18.17 -7.64
C TYR A 101 9.17 17.56 -8.60
N LYS A 102 9.64 17.23 -9.80
CA LYS A 102 8.85 16.63 -10.89
C LYS A 102 9.22 15.16 -11.09
N VAL A 103 8.28 14.38 -11.61
CA VAL A 103 8.51 13.00 -12.05
C VAL A 103 8.75 13.05 -13.55
N GLY A 104 10.01 13.01 -13.99
CA GLY A 104 10.35 13.25 -15.40
C GLY A 104 9.77 14.59 -15.87
N ASP A 105 8.96 14.54 -16.94
CA ASP A 105 8.26 15.70 -17.51
C ASP A 105 6.92 16.02 -16.81
N PHE A 106 6.52 15.22 -15.82
CA PHE A 106 5.25 15.36 -15.13
C PHE A 106 5.37 16.22 -13.86
N SER A 107 4.49 17.22 -13.75
CA SER A 107 4.35 18.08 -12.57
C SER A 107 3.12 17.68 -11.75
N PHE A 108 3.21 17.78 -10.42
CA PHE A 108 2.05 17.54 -9.55
C PHE A 108 0.91 18.52 -9.86
N ALA A 109 -0.30 18.00 -10.05
CA ALA A 109 -1.50 18.78 -10.39
C ALA A 109 -2.64 18.62 -9.37
N GLY A 110 -2.58 17.62 -8.49
CA GLY A 110 -3.59 17.42 -7.43
C GLY A 110 -3.68 15.98 -6.95
N SER A 111 -4.59 15.72 -6.01
CA SER A 111 -4.90 14.38 -5.52
C SER A 111 -6.30 14.33 -4.91
N TYR A 112 -7.06 13.26 -5.17
CA TYR A 112 -8.29 12.95 -4.43
C TYR A 112 -8.04 12.35 -3.05
N THR A 113 -6.81 11.89 -2.78
CA THR A 113 -6.40 11.23 -1.53
C THR A 113 -5.34 12.05 -0.79
N LEU A 114 -5.42 13.38 -0.88
CA LEU A 114 -4.38 14.26 -0.33
C LEU A 114 -4.22 14.06 1.18
N THR A 115 -5.32 13.85 1.92
CA THR A 115 -5.28 13.51 3.36
C THR A 115 -4.57 12.18 3.58
N GLY A 116 -4.83 11.15 2.77
CA GLY A 116 -4.11 9.87 2.85
C GLY A 116 -2.60 10.01 2.62
N TRP A 117 -2.19 10.89 1.70
CA TRP A 117 -0.78 11.23 1.48
C TRP A 117 -0.17 12.00 2.65
N GLU A 118 -0.91 12.96 3.21
CA GLU A 118 -0.52 13.71 4.41
C GLU A 118 -0.38 12.80 5.63
N ASP A 119 -1.30 11.86 5.84
CA ASP A 119 -1.27 10.91 6.95
C ASP A 119 0.01 10.07 6.92
N ILE A 120 0.36 9.49 5.78
CA ILE A 120 1.61 8.71 5.68
C ILE A 120 2.85 9.59 5.81
N ALA A 121 2.83 10.80 5.25
CA ALA A 121 4.00 11.68 5.25
C ALA A 121 4.20 12.43 6.57
N SER A 122 3.14 12.63 7.36
CA SER A 122 3.20 13.23 8.70
C SER A 122 4.15 12.45 9.62
N ASN A 123 4.26 11.13 9.41
CA ASN A 123 5.19 10.29 10.15
C ASN A 123 6.67 10.57 9.85
N LEU A 124 6.99 11.22 8.72
CA LEU A 124 8.35 11.63 8.38
C LEU A 124 8.70 13.03 8.92
N ASN A 125 7.74 13.76 9.49
CA ASN A 125 7.98 15.09 10.02
C ASN A 125 8.90 15.04 11.25
N TRP A 126 9.76 16.05 11.38
CA TRP A 126 10.52 16.26 12.60
C TRP A 126 9.57 16.54 13.75
N LYS A 127 9.66 15.74 14.82
CA LYS A 127 9.02 16.06 16.09
C LYS A 127 10.01 16.84 16.92
N TYR A 128 9.55 17.95 17.50
CA TYR A 128 10.38 18.87 18.28
C TYR A 128 11.14 18.15 19.42
N ASP A 129 10.54 17.08 19.95
CA ASP A 129 11.05 16.33 21.11
C ASP A 129 12.03 15.19 20.76
N ASP A 130 12.17 14.78 19.49
CA ASP A 130 13.17 13.81 19.02
C ASP A 130 13.61 14.15 17.58
N PRO A 131 14.85 14.67 17.39
CA PRO A 131 15.33 15.12 16.08
C PRO A 131 15.67 13.97 15.10
N LYS A 132 15.29 12.72 15.41
CA LYS A 132 15.44 11.58 14.50
C LYS A 132 14.30 11.52 13.48
N ILE A 133 14.62 11.07 12.27
CA ILE A 133 13.61 10.73 11.25
C ILE A 133 12.73 9.62 11.80
N GLN A 134 11.44 9.91 11.96
CA GLN A 134 10.44 8.90 12.28
C GLN A 134 9.96 8.25 10.98
N PHE A 135 9.57 6.99 11.04
CA PHE A 135 9.06 6.25 9.89
C PHE A 135 7.59 5.89 10.12
N PRO A 136 6.77 5.80 9.06
CA PRO A 136 5.40 5.34 9.20
C PRO A 136 5.31 4.01 9.94
N PRO A 137 4.27 3.80 10.77
CA PRO A 137 4.02 2.49 11.37
C PRO A 137 3.84 1.43 10.28
N HIS A 138 4.06 0.17 10.63
CA HIS A 138 3.83 -0.92 9.68
C HIS A 138 2.38 -0.92 9.23
N THR A 139 2.14 -0.99 7.92
CA THR A 139 0.80 -1.19 7.35
C THR A 139 0.25 -2.50 7.89
N THR A 140 -0.65 -2.41 8.88
CA THR A 140 -1.28 -3.57 9.50
C THR A 140 -2.37 -4.12 8.61
N SER A 141 -2.55 -5.43 8.67
CA SER A 141 -3.63 -6.18 8.04
C SER A 141 -4.96 -5.97 8.77
N ASN A 142 -5.38 -4.72 9.03
CA ASN A 142 -6.72 -4.49 9.56
C ASN A 142 -7.76 -4.88 8.50
N ALA A 143 -8.79 -5.63 8.94
CA ALA A 143 -10.05 -6.15 8.34
C ALA A 143 -10.43 -5.93 6.85
N GLY A 144 -9.86 -4.98 6.13
CA GLY A 144 -10.10 -4.75 4.71
C GLY A 144 -9.35 -5.76 3.83
N ARG A 145 -10.07 -6.35 2.88
CA ARG A 145 -9.51 -7.24 1.84
C ARG A 145 -8.94 -6.48 0.62
N VAL A 146 -8.93 -5.14 0.72
CA VAL A 146 -8.59 -4.21 -0.36
C VAL A 146 -7.40 -3.38 0.07
N PRO A 147 -6.38 -3.20 -0.79
CA PRO A 147 -5.25 -2.32 -0.46
C PRO A 147 -5.70 -0.87 -0.30
N GLY A 148 -4.99 -0.09 0.51
CA GLY A 148 -5.15 1.36 0.50
C GLY A 148 -4.76 1.89 -0.88
N LEU A 149 -5.57 2.76 -1.47
CA LEU A 149 -5.31 3.34 -2.78
C LEU A 149 -5.04 4.84 -2.63
N LEU A 150 -3.90 5.27 -3.13
CA LEU A 150 -3.43 6.66 -3.07
C LEU A 150 -3.36 7.24 -4.48
N HIS A 151 -4.10 8.30 -4.74
CA HIS A 151 -4.21 8.95 -6.03
C HIS A 151 -3.23 10.11 -6.19
N LEU A 152 -2.64 10.29 -7.37
CA LEU A 152 -1.94 11.49 -7.79
C LEU A 152 -2.38 11.88 -9.21
N ALA A 153 -2.72 13.14 -9.40
CA ALA A 153 -2.87 13.74 -10.72
C ALA A 153 -1.53 14.36 -11.13
N LEU A 154 -0.98 13.90 -12.24
CA LEU A 154 0.30 14.32 -12.78
C LEU A 154 0.09 14.95 -14.16
N LYS A 155 0.46 16.22 -14.32
CA LYS A 155 0.31 16.97 -15.57
C LYS A 155 1.59 16.92 -16.40
N GLY A 156 1.49 16.41 -17.62
CA GLY A 156 2.58 16.36 -18.59
C GLY A 156 2.87 17.73 -19.21
N THR A 157 3.97 17.81 -19.96
CA THR A 157 4.36 19.00 -20.74
C THR A 157 3.42 19.26 -21.92
N ASP A 158 2.74 18.21 -22.39
CA ASP A 158 1.64 18.25 -23.36
C ASP A 158 0.35 18.88 -22.80
N GLY A 159 0.31 19.12 -21.48
CA GLY A 159 -0.84 19.69 -20.79
C GLY A 159 -1.87 18.65 -20.35
N LEU A 160 -1.70 17.37 -20.70
CA LEU A 160 -2.59 16.29 -20.29
C LEU A 160 -2.39 15.93 -18.83
N VAL A 161 -3.48 15.58 -18.16
CA VAL A 161 -3.46 15.12 -16.76
C VAL A 161 -3.60 13.60 -16.71
N HIS A 162 -2.59 12.95 -16.17
CA HIS A 162 -2.55 11.51 -15.93
C HIS A 162 -2.90 11.20 -14.48
N ASN A 163 -3.94 10.40 -14.27
CA ASN A 163 -4.36 9.97 -12.94
C ASN A 163 -3.68 8.65 -12.59
N VAL A 164 -2.83 8.68 -11.57
CA VAL A 164 -1.99 7.55 -11.14
C VAL A 164 -2.44 7.10 -9.76
N ILE A 165 -2.64 5.79 -9.58
CA ILE A 165 -3.01 5.18 -8.30
C ILE A 165 -1.85 4.32 -7.79
N PHE A 166 -1.42 4.56 -6.56
CA PHE A 166 -0.46 3.74 -5.85
C PHE A 166 -1.18 2.86 -4.84
N THR A 167 -0.78 1.60 -4.77
CA THR A 167 -1.32 0.64 -3.80
C THR A 167 -0.46 0.63 -2.53
N ASP A 168 -1.04 0.90 -1.38
CA ASP A 168 -0.41 0.71 -0.07
C ASP A 168 -1.02 -0.52 0.59
N ALA A 169 -0.27 -1.62 0.58
CA ALA A 169 -0.74 -2.92 1.04
C ALA A 169 0.19 -3.52 2.10
N PRO A 170 -0.37 -4.22 3.10
CA PRO A 170 0.41 -4.97 4.08
C PRO A 170 1.39 -5.93 3.39
N GLY A 171 2.65 -5.93 3.84
CA GLY A 171 3.67 -6.81 3.27
C GLY A 171 3.42 -8.30 3.51
N GLU A 172 2.62 -8.62 4.52
CA GLU A 172 2.19 -9.99 4.85
C GLU A 172 1.32 -10.60 3.75
N TRP A 173 0.50 -9.78 3.07
CA TRP A 173 -0.32 -10.26 1.95
C TRP A 173 0.54 -10.82 0.83
N PHE A 174 1.65 -10.15 0.51
CA PHE A 174 2.58 -10.60 -0.52
C PHE A 174 3.34 -11.87 -0.09
N LYS A 175 3.65 -12.02 1.20
CA LYS A 175 4.26 -13.25 1.72
C LYS A 175 3.30 -14.44 1.64
N ASN A 176 2.04 -14.26 2.00
CA ASN A 176 1.04 -15.33 1.89
C ASN A 176 0.72 -15.64 0.42
N TRP A 177 0.62 -14.58 -0.40
CA TRP A 177 0.41 -14.70 -1.85
C TRP A 177 1.55 -15.42 -2.56
N SER A 178 2.81 -15.21 -2.13
CA SER A 178 3.96 -15.87 -2.73
C SER A 178 3.90 -17.39 -2.58
N VAL A 179 3.37 -17.86 -1.44
CA VAL A 179 3.19 -19.27 -1.11
C VAL A 179 1.90 -19.82 -1.72
N ASN A 180 0.74 -19.22 -1.40
CA ASN A 180 -0.58 -19.69 -1.81
C ASN A 180 -1.48 -18.55 -2.31
N LYS A 181 -1.79 -18.58 -3.61
CA LYS A 181 -2.69 -17.62 -4.27
C LYS A 181 -4.13 -17.66 -3.74
N LYS A 182 -4.57 -18.79 -3.20
CA LYS A 182 -5.96 -18.98 -2.71
C LYS A 182 -6.08 -18.67 -1.21
N ASP A 183 -5.03 -18.20 -0.57
CA ASP A 183 -5.10 -17.78 0.83
C ASP A 183 -6.04 -16.57 0.96
N ILE A 184 -6.93 -16.62 1.95
CA ILE A 184 -7.85 -15.52 2.27
C ILE A 184 -7.07 -14.23 2.59
N ASN A 185 -5.90 -14.37 3.20
CA ASN A 185 -5.00 -13.27 3.55
C ASN A 185 -4.19 -12.74 2.35
N ALA A 186 -4.34 -13.35 1.17
CA ALA A 186 -3.69 -12.94 -0.08
C ALA A 186 -4.66 -12.25 -1.07
N GLU A 187 -5.93 -12.04 -0.69
CA GLU A 187 -6.96 -11.48 -1.56
C GLU A 187 -6.57 -10.09 -2.11
N GLY A 188 -6.05 -9.21 -1.25
CA GLY A 188 -5.61 -7.89 -1.68
C GLY A 188 -4.36 -7.91 -2.57
N ALA A 189 -3.38 -8.78 -2.30
CA ALA A 189 -2.23 -8.98 -3.17
C ALA A 189 -2.65 -9.53 -4.56
N ASN A 190 -3.64 -10.42 -4.60
CA ASN A 190 -4.24 -10.89 -5.84
C ASN A 190 -4.93 -9.77 -6.62
N TRP A 191 -5.65 -8.89 -5.93
CA TRP A 191 -6.28 -7.73 -6.56
C TRP A 191 -5.23 -6.82 -7.19
N ILE A 192 -4.15 -6.52 -6.48
CA ILE A 192 -3.03 -5.71 -7.02
C ILE A 192 -2.43 -6.40 -8.24
N TYR A 193 -2.12 -7.68 -8.13
CA TYR A 193 -1.55 -8.46 -9.23
C TYR A 193 -2.43 -8.48 -10.49
N LYS A 194 -3.76 -8.47 -10.33
CA LYS A 194 -4.70 -8.48 -11.46
C LYS A 194 -4.87 -7.10 -12.10
N ASN A 195 -4.91 -6.03 -11.30
CA ASN A 195 -5.34 -4.71 -11.74
C ASN A 195 -4.19 -3.71 -11.96
N ALA A 196 -3.00 -3.97 -11.41
CA ALA A 196 -1.85 -3.10 -11.64
C ALA A 196 -1.36 -3.19 -13.09
N HIS A 197 -1.10 -2.03 -13.70
CA HIS A 197 -0.50 -1.89 -15.02
C HIS A 197 1.02 -2.08 -14.96
N SER A 198 1.63 -1.76 -13.83
CA SER A 198 3.07 -1.93 -13.57
C SER A 198 3.36 -2.11 -12.09
N PHE A 199 4.57 -2.56 -11.77
CA PHE A 199 4.95 -2.95 -10.42
C PHE A 199 6.22 -2.26 -9.94
N LEU A 200 6.18 -1.74 -8.71
CA LEU A 200 7.34 -1.37 -7.92
C LEU A 200 7.60 -2.49 -6.92
N MET A 201 8.68 -3.25 -7.10
CA MET A 201 9.00 -4.39 -6.26
C MET A 201 10.13 -4.04 -5.30
N PHE A 202 9.95 -4.26 -4.00
CA PHE A 202 10.88 -3.82 -2.96
C PHE A 202 11.78 -4.96 -2.45
N ALA A 203 13.08 -4.71 -2.45
CA ALA A 203 14.10 -5.53 -1.80
C ALA A 203 14.72 -4.75 -0.63
N ASP A 204 14.79 -5.35 0.55
CA ASP A 204 15.33 -4.73 1.76
C ASP A 204 16.82 -5.04 1.90
N CYS A 205 17.69 -4.06 1.67
CA CYS A 205 19.14 -4.22 1.74
C CYS A 205 19.61 -4.62 3.14
N GLU A 206 18.96 -4.12 4.19
CA GLU A 206 19.29 -4.47 5.59
C GLU A 206 19.06 -5.95 5.85
N LYS A 207 17.89 -6.47 5.42
CA LYS A 207 17.56 -7.89 5.56
C LYS A 207 18.45 -8.79 4.71
N LEU A 208 18.92 -8.30 3.56
CA LEU A 208 19.80 -9.05 2.66
C LEU A 208 21.26 -9.13 3.15
N THR A 209 21.66 -8.24 4.06
CA THR A 209 22.99 -8.27 4.69
C THR A 209 22.96 -8.92 6.09
N GLY A 210 21.80 -8.90 6.78
CA GLY A 210 21.63 -9.44 8.12
C GLY A 210 21.55 -10.98 8.23
N ALA A 211 21.23 -11.45 9.45
CA ALA A 211 21.10 -12.88 9.76
C ALA A 211 20.03 -13.59 8.91
N GLU A 212 18.99 -12.86 8.50
CA GLU A 212 17.87 -13.38 7.70
C GLU A 212 18.14 -13.34 6.18
N ARG A 213 19.37 -13.09 5.72
CA ARG A 213 19.71 -12.93 4.29
C ARG A 213 19.16 -14.02 3.37
N GLY A 214 19.21 -15.27 3.82
CA GLY A 214 18.74 -16.42 3.04
C GLY A 214 17.22 -16.39 2.87
N ALA A 215 16.49 -16.10 3.95
CA ALA A 215 15.04 -15.97 3.94
C ALA A 215 14.61 -14.75 3.11
N ALA A 216 15.25 -13.60 3.30
CA ALA A 216 14.95 -12.37 2.55
C ALA A 216 15.17 -12.56 1.03
N ARG A 217 16.28 -13.21 0.64
CA ARG A 217 16.51 -13.58 -0.75
C ARG A 217 15.43 -14.54 -1.27
N ASN A 218 15.10 -15.58 -0.51
CA ASN A 218 14.09 -16.55 -0.92
C ASN A 218 12.71 -15.89 -1.11
N ASP A 219 12.30 -15.00 -0.19
CA ASP A 219 11.03 -14.28 -0.28
C ASP A 219 10.96 -13.42 -1.56
N ILE A 220 12.04 -12.70 -1.90
CA ILE A 220 12.15 -11.92 -3.14
C ILE A 220 12.02 -12.83 -4.36
N MET A 221 12.73 -13.97 -4.36
CA MET A 221 12.70 -14.91 -5.48
C MET A 221 11.31 -15.54 -5.65
N GLN A 222 10.63 -15.90 -4.57
CA GLN A 222 9.25 -16.41 -4.63
C GLN A 222 8.30 -15.37 -5.19
N LEU A 223 8.43 -14.10 -4.77
CA LEU A 223 7.64 -13.00 -5.33
C LEU A 223 7.89 -12.84 -6.82
N PHE A 224 9.14 -12.91 -7.29
CA PHE A 224 9.42 -12.84 -8.72
C PHE A 224 8.81 -13.98 -9.52
N VAL A 225 8.95 -15.22 -9.02
CA VAL A 225 8.36 -16.41 -9.66
C VAL A 225 6.85 -16.20 -9.84
N ARG A 226 6.17 -15.69 -8.82
CA ARG A 226 4.73 -15.41 -8.88
C ARG A 226 4.37 -14.25 -9.78
N LEU A 227 5.13 -13.16 -9.72
CA LEU A 227 4.90 -12.00 -10.57
C LEU A 227 5.02 -12.38 -12.05
N LYS A 228 5.99 -13.25 -12.39
CA LYS A 228 6.27 -13.71 -13.75
C LYS A 228 5.10 -14.44 -14.42
N GLU A 229 4.29 -15.20 -13.66
CA GLU A 229 3.28 -16.13 -14.21
C GLU A 229 2.33 -15.50 -15.27
N ASN A 230 2.00 -14.22 -15.16
CA ASN A 230 1.16 -13.46 -16.10
C ASN A 230 1.59 -11.99 -16.18
N ILE A 231 2.89 -11.71 -16.17
CA ILE A 231 3.37 -10.31 -16.23
C ILE A 231 3.01 -9.64 -17.58
N LYS A 232 3.01 -10.40 -18.69
CA LYS A 232 2.77 -9.88 -20.05
C LYS A 232 3.68 -8.67 -20.35
N ASN A 233 3.11 -7.54 -20.77
CA ASN A 233 3.85 -6.30 -21.09
C ASN A 233 3.88 -5.31 -19.91
N ARG A 234 3.69 -5.77 -18.68
CA ARG A 234 3.69 -4.89 -17.49
C ARG A 234 5.12 -4.70 -16.98
N SER A 235 5.52 -3.46 -16.78
CA SER A 235 6.88 -3.16 -16.34
C SER A 235 7.07 -3.43 -14.84
N VAL A 236 8.31 -3.79 -14.48
CA VAL A 236 8.70 -4.09 -13.10
C VAL A 236 9.95 -3.30 -12.75
N CYS A 237 9.84 -2.37 -11.79
CA CYS A 237 11.00 -1.67 -11.25
C CYS A 237 11.35 -2.27 -9.88
N LEU A 238 12.55 -2.84 -9.76
CA LEU A 238 13.10 -3.32 -8.51
C LEU A 238 13.69 -2.14 -7.72
N ILE A 239 13.15 -1.88 -6.55
CA ILE A 239 13.62 -0.88 -5.61
C ILE A 239 14.47 -1.55 -4.55
N TRP A 240 15.77 -1.29 -4.59
CA TRP A 240 16.67 -1.59 -3.49
C TRP A 240 16.42 -0.54 -2.40
N SER A 241 15.70 -0.93 -1.35
CA SER A 241 15.37 -0.06 -0.23
C SER A 241 16.44 -0.13 0.86
N LYS A 242 16.66 0.98 1.57
CA LYS A 242 17.72 1.13 2.59
C LYS A 242 19.11 0.90 1.99
N SER A 243 19.33 1.43 0.78
CA SER A 243 20.61 1.28 0.06
C SER A 243 21.82 1.95 0.75
N ASP A 244 21.61 2.66 1.85
CA ASP A 244 22.68 3.08 2.77
C ASP A 244 23.44 1.89 3.38
N ILE A 245 22.90 0.68 3.27
CA ILE A 245 23.54 -0.55 3.69
C ILE A 245 24.04 -1.29 2.45
N GLU A 246 25.35 -1.55 2.41
CA GLU A 246 25.99 -2.30 1.34
C GLU A 246 25.60 -3.78 1.39
N ILE A 247 25.24 -4.34 0.24
CA ILE A 247 24.88 -5.76 0.06
C ILE A 247 26.05 -6.48 -0.59
N HIS A 248 26.30 -7.73 -0.17
CA HIS A 248 27.26 -8.61 -0.82
C HIS A 248 26.97 -8.76 -2.33
N ALA A 249 27.96 -8.46 -3.19
CA ALA A 249 27.83 -8.42 -4.65
C ALA A 249 27.15 -9.68 -5.22
N GLY A 250 27.59 -10.89 -4.83
CA GLY A 250 26.99 -12.13 -5.35
C GLY A 250 25.49 -12.32 -5.04
N VAL A 251 24.97 -11.72 -3.97
CA VAL A 251 23.51 -11.76 -3.67
C VAL A 251 22.78 -10.79 -4.59
N LYS A 252 23.30 -9.56 -4.72
CA LYS A 252 22.76 -8.53 -5.60
C LYS A 252 22.76 -9.02 -7.04
N ASP A 253 23.89 -9.49 -7.55
CA ASP A 253 24.05 -10.02 -8.91
C ASP A 253 23.11 -11.19 -9.18
N GLY A 254 22.91 -12.08 -8.22
CA GLY A 254 21.99 -13.20 -8.35
C GLY A 254 20.53 -12.76 -8.53
N ILE A 255 20.11 -11.72 -7.81
CA ILE A 255 18.76 -11.14 -7.89
C ILE A 255 18.61 -10.32 -9.19
N SER A 256 19.56 -9.45 -9.49
CA SER A 256 19.57 -8.62 -10.71
C SER A 256 19.61 -9.47 -11.98
N LYS A 257 20.39 -10.57 -11.99
CA LYS A 257 20.41 -11.52 -13.10
C LYS A 257 19.08 -12.23 -13.26
N TYR A 258 18.41 -12.58 -12.16
CA TYR A 258 17.08 -13.17 -12.24
C TYR A 258 16.06 -12.18 -12.83
N LEU A 259 16.08 -10.93 -12.39
CA LEU A 259 15.19 -9.88 -12.90
C LEU A 259 15.36 -9.72 -14.42
N SER A 260 16.58 -9.46 -14.89
CA SER A 260 16.86 -9.23 -16.32
C SER A 260 16.61 -10.45 -17.20
N SER A 261 16.77 -11.66 -16.67
CA SER A 261 16.53 -12.90 -17.44
C SER A 261 15.04 -13.25 -17.58
N ASN A 262 14.17 -12.72 -16.72
CA ASN A 262 12.76 -13.16 -16.63
C ASN A 262 11.75 -12.07 -16.97
N PHE A 263 12.14 -10.80 -16.97
CA PHE A 263 11.28 -9.67 -17.25
C PHE A 263 11.87 -8.84 -18.40
N SER A 264 11.08 -8.61 -19.45
CA SER A 264 11.50 -7.83 -20.62
C SER A 264 11.53 -6.32 -20.35
N LEU A 265 10.59 -5.83 -19.56
CA LEU A 265 10.48 -4.43 -19.15
C LEU A 265 10.84 -4.32 -17.67
N CYS A 266 12.13 -4.33 -17.37
CA CYS A 266 12.62 -4.16 -16.00
C CYS A 266 13.66 -3.04 -15.84
N ASN A 267 13.70 -2.47 -14.65
CA ASN A 267 14.74 -1.55 -14.20
C ASN A 267 15.04 -1.78 -12.72
N GLU A 268 16.21 -1.37 -12.25
CA GLU A 268 16.59 -1.44 -10.84
C GLU A 268 17.12 -0.09 -10.34
N LEU A 269 16.67 0.33 -9.16
CA LEU A 269 17.02 1.62 -8.59
C LEU A 269 17.25 1.51 -7.08
N SER A 270 18.26 2.22 -6.60
CA SER A 270 18.61 2.31 -5.18
C SER A 270 17.95 3.50 -4.51
N VAL A 271 17.31 3.28 -3.36
CA VAL A 271 16.58 4.30 -2.61
C VAL A 271 16.92 4.20 -1.11
N SER A 272 17.23 5.34 -0.51
CA SER A 272 17.23 5.50 0.95
C SER A 272 16.52 6.79 1.35
N ALA A 273 15.90 6.74 2.53
CA ALA A 273 15.35 7.93 3.20
C ALA A 273 16.45 8.80 3.81
N ARG A 274 17.61 8.21 4.14
CA ARG A 274 18.72 8.92 4.79
C ARG A 274 19.45 9.77 3.76
N LYS A 275 19.88 10.97 4.18
CA LYS A 275 20.68 11.84 3.33
C LYS A 275 22.09 11.25 3.22
N THR A 276 22.41 10.75 2.03
CA THR A 276 23.74 10.30 1.62
C THR A 276 24.23 11.17 0.46
N GLU A 277 25.52 11.12 0.16
CA GLU A 277 26.13 11.91 -0.93
C GLU A 277 25.48 11.59 -2.30
N ASP A 278 25.00 10.35 -2.47
CA ASP A 278 24.47 9.82 -3.72
C ASP A 278 23.04 10.28 -4.10
N CYS A 279 22.41 11.17 -3.33
CA CYS A 279 21.08 11.73 -3.63
C CYS A 279 20.00 10.69 -4.01
N TRP A 280 20.00 9.51 -3.37
CA TRP A 280 19.10 8.39 -3.68
C TRP A 280 17.60 8.73 -3.60
N GLN A 281 17.22 9.84 -2.95
CA GLN A 281 15.85 10.34 -2.94
C GLN A 281 15.35 10.64 -4.36
N LYS A 282 16.22 11.11 -5.27
CA LYS A 282 15.82 11.37 -6.67
C LYS A 282 15.42 10.10 -7.41
N ASN A 283 15.96 8.95 -7.01
CA ASN A 283 15.59 7.66 -7.62
C ASN A 283 14.15 7.25 -7.32
N VAL A 284 13.53 7.82 -6.29
CA VAL A 284 12.07 7.69 -6.08
C VAL A 284 11.33 8.23 -7.30
N LEU A 285 11.64 9.45 -7.73
CA LEU A 285 11.01 10.08 -8.90
C LEU A 285 11.35 9.32 -10.19
N ASN A 286 12.62 8.95 -10.37
CA ASN A 286 13.06 8.19 -11.55
C ASN A 286 12.37 6.82 -11.68
N SER A 287 12.06 6.18 -10.55
CA SER A 287 11.35 4.89 -10.58
C SER A 287 9.90 5.04 -11.03
N ILE A 288 9.22 6.13 -10.64
CA ILE A 288 7.87 6.42 -11.10
C ILE A 288 7.89 6.80 -12.58
N ASP A 289 8.85 7.64 -13.00
CA ASP A 289 9.04 8.03 -14.40
C ASP A 289 9.22 6.81 -15.31
N TYR A 290 10.10 5.88 -14.92
CA TYR A 290 10.30 4.63 -15.66
C TYR A 290 9.00 3.81 -15.81
N VAL A 291 8.26 3.65 -14.72
CA VAL A 291 7.00 2.89 -14.71
C VAL A 291 5.90 3.59 -15.54
N LEU A 292 5.83 4.92 -15.48
CA LEU A 292 4.88 5.70 -16.27
C LEU A 292 5.24 5.68 -17.75
N ALA A 293 6.50 5.91 -18.12
CA ALA A 293 6.94 5.89 -19.51
C ALA A 293 6.61 4.56 -20.20
N SER A 294 6.86 3.44 -19.49
CA SER A 294 6.53 2.09 -19.99
C SER A 294 5.03 1.82 -20.07
N THR A 295 4.22 2.38 -19.18
CA THR A 295 2.75 2.20 -19.20
C THR A 295 2.09 3.08 -20.27
N LEU A 296 2.47 4.36 -20.34
CA LEU A 296 1.86 5.36 -21.21
C LEU A 296 2.24 5.15 -22.68
N SER A 297 3.43 4.61 -22.97
CA SER A 297 3.84 4.25 -24.33
C SER A 297 2.95 3.18 -24.97
N GLY A 298 2.18 2.43 -24.17
CA GLY A 298 1.20 1.44 -24.64
C GLY A 298 -0.23 1.97 -24.73
N MET A 299 -0.49 3.23 -24.32
CA MET A 299 -1.83 3.82 -24.37
C MET A 299 -2.05 4.53 -25.71
N ASN A 300 -3.25 4.38 -26.27
CA ASN A 300 -3.65 5.18 -27.43
C ASN A 300 -3.70 6.66 -27.02
N PRO A 301 -3.23 7.57 -27.90
CA PRO A 301 -3.40 8.99 -27.65
C PRO A 301 -4.89 9.30 -27.45
N PRO A 302 -5.24 10.25 -26.55
CA PRO A 302 -6.62 10.63 -26.35
C PRO A 302 -7.24 11.06 -27.67
N LEU A 303 -8.52 10.72 -27.87
CA LEU A 303 -9.25 11.16 -29.06
C LEU A 303 -9.37 12.69 -29.04
N GLU A 304 -8.62 13.35 -29.92
CA GLU A 304 -8.75 14.80 -30.13
C GLU A 304 -10.09 15.09 -30.80
N LEU A 305 -11.08 15.49 -30.02
CA LEU A 305 -12.34 15.99 -30.54
C LEU A 305 -12.17 17.47 -30.85
N PRO A 306 -12.38 17.92 -32.10
CA PRO A 306 -12.40 19.34 -32.41
C PRO A 306 -13.52 20.01 -31.62
N VAL A 307 -13.14 20.95 -30.75
CA VAL A 307 -14.10 21.77 -30.00
C VAL A 307 -14.64 22.81 -30.96
N PHE A 308 -15.87 22.60 -31.45
CA PHE A 308 -16.48 23.47 -32.44
C PHE A 308 -16.96 24.82 -31.86
N ASN A 309 -17.06 24.97 -30.52
CA ASN A 309 -17.34 26.26 -29.87
C ASN A 309 -16.87 26.28 -28.41
N GLN A 310 -16.21 27.38 -27.99
CA GLN A 310 -15.73 27.59 -26.61
C GLN A 310 -16.85 27.86 -25.61
N ASP A 311 -18.07 28.13 -26.08
CA ASP A 311 -19.25 28.35 -25.24
C ASP A 311 -19.97 27.06 -24.82
N ASP A 312 -19.50 25.91 -25.33
CA ASP A 312 -20.08 24.62 -24.97
C ASP A 312 -19.53 24.14 -23.61
N LEU A 313 -20.30 24.43 -22.55
CA LEU A 313 -20.04 24.06 -21.17
C LEU A 313 -19.77 22.55 -20.98
N PHE A 314 -20.25 21.68 -21.88
CA PHE A 314 -20.00 20.25 -21.82
C PHE A 314 -18.58 19.87 -22.28
N LEU A 315 -18.02 20.59 -23.26
CA LEU A 315 -16.69 20.30 -23.80
C LEU A 315 -15.57 21.04 -23.06
N ALA A 316 -15.89 22.16 -22.40
CA ALA A 316 -14.93 22.96 -21.65
C ALA A 316 -14.28 22.22 -20.46
N LYS A 317 -14.96 21.21 -19.90
CA LYS A 317 -14.50 20.44 -18.72
C LYS A 317 -13.53 19.28 -19.01
N ARG A 318 -13.19 19.02 -20.28
CA ARG A 318 -12.30 17.91 -20.69
C ARG A 318 -10.82 18.29 -20.85
N ARG A 319 -10.43 19.51 -20.49
CA ARG A 319 -9.02 19.94 -20.45
C ARG A 319 -8.34 19.58 -19.14
#